data_AF-A0A0K6GUS1-F1
#
_entry.id   AF-A0A0K6GUS1-F1
#
_cell.length_a   1.000
_cell.length_b   1.000
_cell.length_c   1.000
_cell.angle_alpha   90.00
_cell.angle_beta   90.00
_cell.angle_gamma   90.00
#
_symmetry.space_group_name_H-M   'P 1'
#
loop_
_entity.id
_entity.type
_entity.pdbx_description
1 polymer ?
#
loop_
_entity_poly.entity_id
_entity_poly.type
_entity_poly.pdbx_seq_one_letter_code
_entity_poly.pdbx_strand_id
1 'polypeptide(L)' 'MSIKDTDTIPQHGWRTVPLIATPEGQADLRLIVSACYEAILKCDDPAVRWQAAKLLQQIGPMKGTLQ' A
#
# COMPACT_ATOMS: atom_id res chain seq x y z
N MET A 1 -3.01 -34.83 9.89
CA MET A 1 -3.41 -33.39 9.92
C MET A 1 -3.04 -32.84 11.28
N SER A 2 -2.03 -31.97 11.37
CA SER A 2 -1.65 -31.31 12.62
C SER A 2 -1.81 -29.80 12.42
N ILE A 3 -2.94 -29.28 12.88
CA ILE A 3 -3.26 -27.87 12.99
C ILE A 3 -2.53 -27.31 14.21
N LYS A 4 -1.25 -26.96 14.06
CA LYS A 4 -0.45 -26.36 15.13
C LYS A 4 0.25 -25.10 14.64
N ASP A 5 -0.53 -24.12 14.17
CA ASP A 5 -0.03 -22.76 13.90
C ASP A 5 -1.17 -21.75 14.10
N THR A 6 -1.85 -21.82 15.24
CA THR A 6 -2.90 -20.87 15.63
C THR A 6 -2.50 -20.05 16.86
N ASP A 7 -1.20 -19.79 17.05
CA ASP A 7 -0.67 -19.17 18.28
C ASP A 7 -0.26 -17.70 18.12
N THR A 8 -0.90 -16.87 17.29
CA THR A 8 -0.74 -15.41 17.45
C THR A 8 -1.92 -14.61 16.89
N ILE A 9 -3.16 -14.95 17.25
CA ILE A 9 -4.28 -14.00 17.10
C ILE A 9 -4.28 -13.10 18.34
N PRO A 10 -3.89 -11.82 18.27
CA PRO A 10 -3.80 -10.97 19.45
C PRO A 10 -5.21 -10.70 20.01
N GLN A 11 -5.41 -10.97 21.29
CA GLN A 11 -6.69 -10.84 22.00
C GLN A 11 -7.09 -9.36 22.31
N HIS A 12 -6.38 -8.38 21.74
CA HIS A 12 -6.60 -6.96 21.97
C HIS A 12 -6.62 -6.17 20.66
N GLY A 13 -7.82 -6.07 20.07
CA GLY A 13 -8.11 -5.22 18.92
C GLY A 13 -7.52 -5.76 17.62
N TRP A 14 -8.29 -5.62 16.54
CA TRP A 14 -7.82 -5.77 15.18
C TRP A 14 -6.77 -4.69 14.92
N ARG A 15 -5.53 -4.91 15.36
CA ARG A 15 -4.43 -3.99 15.09
C ARG A 15 -4.20 -4.05 13.58
N THR A 16 -4.63 -3.02 12.87
CA THR A 16 -4.28 -2.86 11.45
C THR A 16 -2.76 -2.81 11.38
N VAL A 17 -2.16 -3.90 10.91
CA VAL A 17 -0.73 -3.92 10.61
C VAL A 17 -0.55 -2.92 9.46
N PRO A 18 0.24 -1.86 9.62
CA PRO A 18 0.44 -0.91 8.53
C PRO A 18 1.08 -1.65 7.35
N LEU A 19 0.59 -1.40 6.13
CA LEU A 19 1.00 -2.12 4.90
C LEU A 19 2.53 -2.14 4.74
N ILE A 20 3.24 -1.09 5.16
CA ILE A 20 4.70 -1.03 5.07
C ILE A 20 5.45 -2.03 5.97
N ALA A 21 4.78 -2.57 7.00
CA ALA A 21 5.39 -3.45 8.01
C ALA A 21 5.58 -4.89 7.54
N THR A 22 4.96 -5.29 6.42
CA THR A 22 5.16 -6.62 5.84
C THR A 22 5.83 -6.52 4.46
N PRO A 23 6.61 -7.53 4.03
CA PRO A 23 7.18 -7.58 2.68
C PRO A 23 6.09 -7.51 1.59
N GLU A 24 4.95 -8.16 1.82
CA GLU A 24 3.81 -8.18 0.90
C GLU A 24 3.21 -6.79 0.77
N GLY A 25 2.97 -6.09 1.89
CA GLY A 25 2.40 -4.76 1.84
C GLY A 25 3.39 -3.70 1.30
N GLN A 26 4.71 -3.92 1.39
CA GLN A 26 5.68 -3.11 0.63
C GLN A 26 5.59 -3.35 -0.88
N ALA A 27 5.40 -4.61 -1.32
CA ALA A 27 5.21 -4.93 -2.72
C ALA A 27 3.92 -4.30 -3.26
N ASP A 28 2.83 -4.39 -2.49
CA ASP A 28 1.55 -3.76 -2.81
C ASP A 28 1.68 -2.24 -2.92
N LEU A 29 2.38 -1.59 -1.98
CA LEU A 29 2.63 -0.15 -2.04
C LEU A 29 3.42 0.25 -3.30
N ARG A 30 4.41 -0.54 -3.71
CA ARG A 30 5.15 -0.29 -4.96
C ARG A 30 4.24 -0.41 -6.18
N LEU A 31 3.40 -1.44 -6.22
CA LEU A 31 2.43 -1.65 -7.30
C LEU A 31 1.45 -0.48 -7.38
N ILE A 32 0.88 -0.06 -6.24
CA ILE A 32 -0.03 1.09 -6.17
C ILE A 32 0.64 2.35 -6.71
N VAL A 33 1.86 2.64 -6.26
CA VAL A 33 2.60 3.83 -6.72
C VAL A 33 2.85 3.78 -8.22
N SER A 34 3.30 2.64 -8.76
CA SER A 34 3.49 2.50 -10.21
C SER A 34 2.20 2.72 -10.99
N ALA A 35 1.08 2.12 -10.55
CA ALA A 35 -0.20 2.25 -11.21
C ALA A 35 -0.72 3.69 -11.18
N CYS A 36 -0.54 4.41 -10.07
CA CYS A 36 -0.91 5.82 -9.99
C CYS A 36 -0.07 6.69 -10.95
N TYR A 37 1.23 6.45 -11.07
CA TYR A 37 2.05 7.17 -12.04
C TYR A 37 1.60 6.92 -13.48
N GLU A 38 1.32 5.67 -13.83
CA GLU A 38 0.80 5.35 -15.16
C GLU A 38 -0.56 6.00 -15.42
N ALA A 39 -1.46 5.98 -14.44
CA ALA A 39 -2.77 6.61 -14.55
C ALA A 39 -2.65 8.13 -14.75
N ILE A 40 -1.75 8.81 -14.01
CA ILE A 40 -1.53 10.25 -14.17
C ILE A 40 -1.03 10.60 -15.57
N LEU A 41 -0.12 9.79 -16.12
CA LEU A 41 0.53 10.08 -17.40
C LEU A 41 -0.29 9.66 -18.62
N LYS A 42 -1.01 8.55 -18.54
CA LYS A 42 -1.60 7.87 -19.70
C LYS A 42 -3.12 7.85 -19.70
N CYS A 43 -3.80 8.10 -18.58
CA CYS A 43 -5.26 8.07 -18.55
C CYS A 43 -5.85 9.34 -19.15
N ASP A 44 -6.80 9.20 -20.08
CA ASP A 44 -7.48 10.33 -20.71
C ASP A 44 -8.48 11.01 -19.77
N ASP A 45 -9.02 10.28 -18.80
CA ASP A 45 -10.00 10.79 -17.84
C ASP A 45 -9.33 11.71 -16.80
N PRO A 46 -9.68 13.02 -16.77
CA PRO A 46 -9.13 13.96 -15.81
C PRO A 46 -9.47 13.63 -14.35
N ALA A 47 -10.62 13.00 -14.08
CA ALA A 47 -11.01 12.62 -12.72
C ALA A 47 -10.10 11.51 -12.18
N VAL A 48 -9.78 10.52 -13.02
CA VAL A 48 -8.87 9.42 -12.67
C VAL A 48 -7.46 9.96 -12.41
N ARG A 49 -6.95 10.88 -13.25
CA ARG A 49 -5.65 11.52 -13.02
C ARG A 49 -5.60 12.25 -11.67
N TRP A 50 -6.65 13.00 -11.34
CA TRP A 50 -6.74 13.70 -10.06
C TRP A 50 -6.77 12.75 -8.86
N GLN A 51 -7.57 11.67 -8.95
CA GLN A 51 -7.66 10.67 -7.90
C GLN A 51 -6.32 9.96 -7.68
N ALA A 52 -5.61 9.60 -8.74
CA ALA A 52 -4.29 8.98 -8.66
C ALA A 52 -3.27 9.92 -7.98
N ALA A 53 -3.25 11.20 -8.36
CA ALA A 53 -2.38 12.19 -7.72
C ALA A 53 -2.73 12.42 -6.25
N LYS A 54 -4.03 12.38 -5.88
CA LYS A 54 -4.48 12.49 -4.50
C LYS A 54 -4.07 11.27 -3.67
N LEU A 55 -4.15 10.06 -4.23
CA LEU A 55 -3.72 8.84 -3.56
C LEU A 55 -2.22 8.88 -3.25
N LEU A 56 -1.38 9.30 -4.21
CA LEU A 56 0.05 9.48 -3.98
C LEU A 56 0.37 10.49 -2.87
N GLN A 57 -0.40 11.60 -2.78
CA GLN A 57 -0.26 12.55 -1.67
C GLN A 57 -0.62 11.94 -0.31
N GLN A 58 -1.63 11.06 -0.25
CA GLN A 58 -2.04 10.38 0.99
C GLN A 58 -1.02 9.34 1.46
N ILE A 59 -0.34 8.67 0.53
CA ILE A 59 0.76 7.74 0.86
C ILE A 59 1.95 8.52 1.46
N GLY A 60 2.15 9.78 1.01
CA GLY A 60 3.22 10.64 1.49
C GLY A 60 4.59 10.22 0.95
N PRO A 61 5.66 10.98 1.28
CA PRO A 61 7.00 10.59 0.90
C PRO A 61 7.33 9.24 1.55
N MET A 62 7.77 8.27 0.75
CA MET A 62 8.46 7.08 1.26
C MET A 62 9.75 7.57 1.95
N LYS A 63 9.67 8.00 3.21
CA LYS A 63 10.85 8.31 4.02
C LYS A 63 11.63 7.01 4.18
N GLY A 64 12.62 6.80 3.32
CA GLY A 64 13.55 5.68 3.41
C GLY A 64 14.18 5.17 2.11
N THR A 65 13.76 5.61 0.91
CA THR A 65 14.21 4.98 -0.35
C THR A 65 14.90 5.92 -1.36
N LEU A 66 15.18 7.17 -0.98
CA LEU A 66 15.99 8.10 -1.76
C LEU A 66 17.12 8.66 -0.89
N GLN A 67 18.15 7.84 -0.68
CA GLN A 67 19.52 8.28 -0.38
C GLN A 67 20.45 7.66 -1.41
#